data_AF-A0A3M1HD75-F1
#
_entry.id   AF-A0A3M1HD75-F1
#
_cell.length_a   1.000
_cell.length_b   1.000
_cell.length_c   1.000
_cell.angle_alpha   90.00
_cell.angle_beta   90.00
_cell.angle_gamma   90.00
#
_symmetry.space_group_name_H-M   'P 1'
#
loop_
_entity.id
_entity.type
_entity.pdbx_description
1 polymer ?
#
loop_
_entity_poly.entity_id
_entity_poly.type
_entity_poly.pdbx_seq_one_letter_code
_entity_poly.pdbx_strand_id
1 'polypeptide(L)'
;MKLKRVDESHIEKFRNQAKISKMFGKTALKAYNAIPNDKWIDEEELLTASGMDKETLDKVIEFMDKEGMLEIATEGAEMKQETAQPTQEPSQPPQQPQPPQP
;
A
#
# COMPACT_ATOMS: atom_id res chain seq x y z
N MET A 1 -0.94 18.77 2.40
CA MET A 1 -0.68 17.57 3.22
C MET A 1 0.68 16.99 2.83
N LYS A 2 1.37 16.34 3.76
CA LYS A 2 2.68 15.72 3.50
C LYS A 2 2.61 14.21 3.70
N LEU A 3 3.33 13.47 2.87
CA LEU A 3 3.31 12.00 2.82
C LEU A 3 4.72 11.46 3.01
N LYS A 4 4.87 10.37 3.77
CA LYS A 4 6.13 9.64 3.92
C LYS A 4 5.85 8.14 3.86
N ARG A 5 6.70 7.36 3.20
CA ARG A 5 6.60 5.89 3.27
C ARG A 5 7.13 5.36 4.60
N VAL A 6 6.52 4.27 5.06
CA VAL A 6 6.89 3.58 6.31
C VAL A 6 7.40 2.15 6.08
N ASP A 7 7.68 1.76 4.84
CA ASP A 7 8.13 0.39 4.55
C ASP A 7 9.45 0.09 5.28
N GLU A 8 9.47 -0.94 6.12
CA GLU A 8 10.65 -1.33 6.91
C GLU A 8 11.61 -2.23 6.13
N SER A 9 11.12 -2.91 5.09
CA SER A 9 11.90 -3.91 4.34
C SER A 9 11.53 -4.00 2.86
N HIS A 10 12.47 -4.51 2.04
CA HIS A 10 12.25 -4.75 0.62
C HIS A 10 11.10 -5.74 0.34
N ILE A 11 10.88 -6.70 1.24
CA ILE A 11 9.78 -7.67 1.13
C ILE A 11 8.44 -6.96 1.32
N GLU A 12 8.35 -6.11 2.33
CA GLU A 12 7.14 -5.33 2.63
C GLU A 12 6.80 -4.37 1.50
N LYS A 13 7.81 -3.64 1.01
CA LYS A 13 7.69 -2.82 -0.19
C LYS A 13 7.14 -3.61 -1.37
N PHE A 14 7.65 -4.82 -1.63
CA PHE A 14 7.17 -5.64 -2.74
C PHE A 14 5.69 -6.06 -2.56
N ARG A 15 5.29 -6.44 -1.35
CA ARG A 15 3.88 -6.77 -1.03
C ARG A 15 2.97 -5.56 -1.22
N ASN A 16 3.40 -4.39 -0.76
CA ASN A 16 2.68 -3.12 -0.89
C ASN A 16 2.55 -2.72 -2.37
N GLN A 17 3.62 -2.82 -3.15
CA GLN A 17 3.57 -2.62 -4.60
C GLN A 17 2.58 -3.57 -5.29
N ALA A 18 2.59 -4.86 -4.93
CA ALA A 18 1.66 -5.83 -5.51
C ALA A 18 0.19 -5.47 -5.21
N LYS A 19 -0.12 -5.06 -3.97
CA LYS A 19 -1.45 -4.60 -3.57
C LYS A 19 -1.89 -3.36 -4.36
N ILE A 20 -1.04 -2.33 -4.43
CA ILE A 20 -1.32 -1.08 -5.14
C ILE A 20 -1.51 -1.35 -6.65
N SER A 21 -0.63 -2.17 -7.24
CA SER A 21 -0.73 -2.58 -8.65
C SER A 21 -2.06 -3.27 -8.95
N LYS A 22 -2.51 -4.14 -8.05
CA LYS A 22 -3.74 -4.91 -8.22
C LYS A 22 -4.99 -4.02 -8.13
N MET A 23 -4.99 -3.02 -7.26
CA MET A 23 -6.14 -2.15 -7.02
C MET A 23 -6.24 -0.98 -8.01
N PHE A 24 -5.12 -0.34 -8.31
CA PHE A 24 -5.08 0.93 -9.05
C PHE A 24 -4.17 0.89 -10.29
N GLY A 25 -3.45 -0.21 -10.51
CA GLY A 25 -2.60 -0.39 -11.68
C GLY A 25 -1.24 0.28 -11.58
N LYS A 26 -0.57 0.36 -12.74
CA LYS A 26 0.82 0.84 -12.86
C LYS A 26 0.99 2.32 -12.49
N THR A 27 -0.04 3.13 -12.67
CA THR A 27 0.03 4.58 -12.44
C THR A 27 0.12 4.90 -10.94
N ALA A 28 -0.66 4.22 -10.10
CA ALA A 28 -0.56 4.34 -8.64
C ALA A 28 0.75 3.77 -8.11
N LEU A 29 1.27 2.72 -8.75
CA LEU A 29 2.58 2.17 -8.41
C LEU A 29 3.70 3.18 -8.66
N LYS A 30 3.55 4.04 -9.68
CA LYS A 30 4.46 5.15 -9.95
C LYS A 30 4.40 6.20 -8.85
N ALA A 31 3.20 6.56 -8.37
CA ALA A 31 3.05 7.43 -7.20
C ALA A 31 3.77 6.87 -5.99
N TYR A 32 3.46 5.63 -5.61
CA TYR A 32 4.08 5.03 -4.44
C TYR A 32 5.62 4.96 -4.53
N ASN A 33 6.17 4.72 -5.73
CA ASN A 33 7.62 4.76 -5.91
C ASN A 33 8.22 6.18 -5.84
N ALA A 34 7.44 7.21 -6.17
CA ALA A 34 7.85 8.61 -6.08
C ALA A 34 7.86 9.12 -4.62
N ILE A 35 7.09 8.52 -3.72
CA ILE A 35 7.10 8.88 -2.30
C ILE A 35 8.46 8.48 -1.70
N PRO A 36 9.23 9.36 -1.05
CA PRO A 36 10.46 8.97 -0.36
C PRO A 36 10.14 8.19 0.93
N ASN A 37 11.06 7.34 1.38
CA ASN A 37 10.97 6.72 2.72
C ASN A 37 11.63 7.63 3.79
N ASP A 38 12.72 8.30 3.43
CA ASP A 38 13.49 9.15 4.34
C ASP A 38 12.93 10.58 4.50
N LYS A 39 12.04 11.02 3.58
CA LYS A 39 11.57 12.41 3.51
C LYS A 39 10.08 12.52 3.24
N TRP A 40 9.50 13.58 3.77
CA TRP A 40 8.16 14.03 3.46
C TRP A 40 8.08 14.62 2.06
N ILE A 41 7.10 14.20 1.27
CA ILE A 41 6.74 14.78 -0.03
C ILE A 41 5.36 15.41 0.04
N ASP A 42 5.17 16.53 -0.65
CA ASP A 42 3.87 17.20 -0.75
C ASP A 42 2.96 16.49 -1.77
N GLU A 43 1.64 16.53 -1.53
CA GLU A 43 0.64 15.93 -2.44
C GLU A 43 0.80 16.44 -3.89
N GLU A 44 1.04 17.75 -4.08
CA GLU A 44 1.16 18.38 -5.40
C GLU A 44 2.36 17.86 -6.20
N GLU A 45 3.48 17.65 -5.53
CA GLU A 45 4.69 17.06 -6.11
C GLU A 45 4.42 15.60 -6.53
N LEU A 46 3.73 14.86 -5.69
CA LEU A 46 3.35 13.49 -5.98
C LEU A 46 2.38 13.42 -7.18
N LEU A 47 1.42 14.33 -7.25
CA LEU A 47 0.46 14.43 -8.35
C LEU A 47 1.17 14.69 -9.68
N THR A 48 2.11 15.63 -9.67
CA THR A 48 2.95 15.98 -10.82
C THR A 48 3.84 14.81 -11.26
N ALA A 49 4.49 14.13 -10.32
CA ALA A 49 5.37 12.98 -10.61
C ALA A 49 4.60 11.77 -11.15
N SER A 50 3.39 11.55 -10.64
CA SER A 50 2.55 10.41 -10.97
C SER A 50 1.82 10.60 -12.30
N GLY A 51 1.44 11.83 -12.63
CA GLY A 51 0.59 12.15 -13.77
C GLY A 51 -0.83 11.63 -13.62
N MET A 52 -1.33 11.58 -12.38
CA MET A 52 -2.70 11.17 -12.05
C MET A 52 -3.55 12.36 -11.66
N ASP A 53 -4.86 12.23 -11.83
CA ASP A 53 -5.83 13.18 -11.30
C ASP A 53 -5.85 13.17 -9.77
N LYS A 54 -6.16 14.33 -9.19
CA LYS A 54 -6.23 14.52 -7.73
C LYS A 54 -7.19 13.53 -7.07
N GLU A 55 -8.34 13.27 -7.67
CA GLU A 55 -9.33 12.33 -7.13
C GLU A 55 -8.80 10.89 -7.07
N THR A 56 -8.05 10.48 -8.09
CA THR A 56 -7.44 9.15 -8.11
C THR A 56 -6.31 9.05 -7.10
N LEU A 57 -5.49 10.10 -7.00
CA LEU A 57 -4.39 10.17 -6.04
C LEU A 57 -4.91 10.12 -4.59
N ASP A 58 -5.98 10.85 -4.29
CA ASP A 58 -6.61 10.88 -2.97
C ASP A 58 -7.09 9.49 -2.54
N LYS A 59 -7.77 8.75 -3.43
CA LYS A 59 -8.17 7.35 -3.21
C LYS A 59 -6.99 6.43 -2.98
N VAL A 60 -5.88 6.65 -3.70
CA VAL A 60 -4.65 5.87 -3.56
C VAL A 60 -4.01 6.16 -2.20
N ILE A 61 -3.91 7.43 -1.80
CA ILE A 61 -3.37 7.85 -0.50
C ILE A 61 -4.23 7.27 0.63
N GLU A 62 -5.55 7.38 0.56
CA GLU A 62 -6.46 6.83 1.57
C GLU A 62 -6.30 5.31 1.71
N PHE A 63 -6.18 4.59 0.59
CA PHE A 63 -5.93 3.15 0.61
C PHE A 63 -4.59 2.82 1.28
N MET A 64 -3.55 3.59 0.98
CA MET A 64 -2.20 3.35 1.49
C MET A 64 -2.08 3.72 2.97
N ASP A 65 -2.78 4.75 3.43
CA ASP A 65 -2.94 5.09 4.85
C ASP A 65 -3.67 3.98 5.62
N LYS A 66 -4.81 3.52 5.10
CA LYS A 66 -5.59 2.40 5.66
C LYS A 66 -4.78 1.10 5.79
N GLU A 67 -3.92 0.84 4.82
CA GLU A 67 -3.07 -0.34 4.81
C GLU A 67 -1.76 -0.16 5.60
N GLY A 68 -1.55 1.01 6.22
CA GLY A 68 -0.36 1.32 7.02
C GLY A 68 0.93 1.46 6.19
N MET A 69 0.82 1.79 4.91
CA MET A 69 1.95 1.95 3.99
C MET A 69 2.56 3.35 4.00
N LEU A 70 1.83 4.35 4.51
CA LEU A 70 2.22 5.76 4.54
C LEU A 70 1.95 6.38 5.91
N GLU A 71 2.75 7.38 6.26
CA GLU A 71 2.40 8.38 7.26
C GLU A 71 1.92 9.65 6.55
N ILE A 72 0.83 10.23 7.05
CA ILE A 72 0.30 11.50 6.56
C ILE A 72 0.44 12.56 7.66
N ALA A 73 1.15 13.64 7.34
CA ALA A 73 1.21 14.85 8.16
C ALA A 73 0.25 15.90 7.59
N THR A 74 -0.86 16.10 8.28
CA THR A 74 -1.86 17.15 8.03
C THR A 74 -2.06 17.89 9.36
N GLU A 75 -2.20 19.22 9.31
CA GLU A 75 -2.38 20.08 10.50
C GLU A 75 -3.74 19.88 11.22
N GLY A 76 -4.38 18.73 11.10
CA GLY A 76 -5.63 18.44 11.81
C GLY A 76 -6.20 17.03 11.66
N ALA A 77 -5.49 16.06 11.05
CA ALA A 77 -5.98 14.68 11.03
C ALA A 77 -5.36 13.88 12.18
N GLU A 78 -6.21 13.60 13.16
CA GLU A 78 -5.97 12.65 14.24
C GLU A 78 -5.49 11.31 13.68
N MET A 79 -4.38 10.81 14.22
CA MET A 79 -3.78 9.51 13.96
C MET A 79 -4.81 8.39 14.00
N LYS A 80 -5.36 8.01 12.84
CA LYS A 80 -6.08 6.74 12.67
C LYS A 80 -5.10 5.68 12.17
N GLN A 81 -4.15 5.31 13.03
CA GLN A 81 -3.51 4.00 12.93
C GLN A 81 -4.54 2.94 13.38
N GLU A 82 -5.54 2.65 12.56
CA GLU A 82 -6.36 1.46 12.73
C GLU A 82 -5.80 0.36 11.82
N THR A 83 -5.09 -0.54 12.49
CA THR A 83 -4.34 -1.68 11.98
C THR A 83 -5.22 -2.58 11.09
N ALA A 84 -5.19 -2.38 9.77
CA ALA A 84 -5.72 -3.36 8.84
C ALA A 84 -4.80 -4.59 8.82
N GLN A 85 -5.18 -5.57 9.64
CA GLN A 85 -4.55 -6.88 9.77
C GLN A 85 -4.28 -7.51 8.39
N PRO A 86 -3.16 -8.25 8.25
CA PRO A 86 -2.91 -9.03 7.05
C PRO A 86 -4.03 -10.06 6.89
N THR A 87 -4.80 -9.95 5.82
CA THR A 87 -5.63 -11.05 5.32
C THR A 87 -4.73 -12.27 5.19
N GLN A 88 -4.88 -13.18 6.13
CA GLN A 88 -4.23 -14.48 6.14
C GLN A 88 -4.53 -15.14 4.80
N GLU A 89 -3.47 -15.55 4.11
CA GLU A 89 -3.54 -16.55 3.06
C GLU A 89 -4.39 -17.71 3.59
N PRO A 90 -5.46 -18.16 2.89
CA PRO A 90 -6.04 -19.45 3.19
C PRO A 90 -4.96 -20.50 2.91
N SER A 91 -4.32 -20.91 4.00
CA SER A 91 -3.43 -22.05 4.07
C SER A 91 -4.18 -23.26 3.50
N GLN A 92 -3.69 -23.74 2.36
CA GLN A 92 -3.80 -25.10 1.81
C GLN A 92 -5.13 -25.86 2.02
N PRO A 93 -5.85 -26.24 0.95
CA PRO A 93 -6.80 -27.35 1.07
C PRO A 93 -6.08 -28.67 1.42
N PRO A 94 -6.78 -29.59 2.12
CA PRO A 94 -6.18 -30.65 2.92
C PRO A 94 -5.53 -31.77 2.09
N GLN A 95 -4.68 -32.52 2.79
CA GLN A 95 -3.93 -33.70 2.37
C GLN A 95 -4.71 -34.65 1.45
N GLN A 96 -3.99 -35.16 0.45
CA GLN A 96 -4.38 -36.22 -0.47
C GLN A 96 -4.98 -37.42 0.28
N PRO A 97 -6.09 -38.02 -0.19
CA PRO A 97 -6.46 -39.36 0.26
C PRO A 97 -5.39 -40.36 -0.21
N GLN A 98 -4.75 -41.03 0.74
CA GLN A 98 -3.85 -42.16 0.47
C GLN A 98 -4.65 -43.31 -0.19
N PRO A 99 -4.02 -44.10 -1.07
CA PRO A 99 -4.71 -45.13 -1.85
C PRO A 99 -5.20 -46.29 -0.98
N PRO A 100 -6.31 -46.96 -1.33
CA PRO A 100 -6.68 -48.22 -0.71
C PRO A 100 -5.58 -49.25 -1.01
N GLN A 101 -5.02 -49.85 0.04
CA GLN A 101 -4.04 -50.92 -0.09
C GLN A 101 -4.71 -52.17 -0.69
N PRO A 102 -4.16 -52.78 -1.75
CA PRO A 102 -4.48 -54.14 -2.14
C PRO A 102 -3.77 -55.18 -1.27
#